data_AF-A0A3N5NAM6-F1
#
_entry.id   AF-A0A3N5NAM6-F1
#
_cell.length_a   1.000
_cell.length_b   1.000
_cell.length_c   1.000
_cell.angle_alpha   90.00
_cell.angle_beta   90.00
_cell.angle_gamma   90.00
#
_symmetry.space_group_name_H-M   'P 1'
#
loop_
_entity.id
_entity.type
_entity.pdbx_description
1 polymer ?
#
loop_
_entity_poly.entity_id
_entity_poly.type
_entity_poly.pdbx_seq_one_letter_code
_entity_poly.pdbx_strand_id
1 'polypeptide(L)'
;MVRTAGPGVKTYQNILPMAEIWGIILAAGSSRRMGMQKMLMPYHRSTILETTIDNVLGSKVGNILVVLGADRERILEVIAPLPVRSCFNPNHPDGMLSSVICGLNTVPPDCNAVMI
;
A
#
# COMPACT_ATOMS: atom_id res chain seq x y z
N MET A 1 29.66 21.44 30.38
CA MET A 1 29.33 22.80 30.87
C MET A 1 27.89 23.09 30.50
N VAL A 2 26.97 22.89 31.45
CA VAL A 2 25.51 22.99 31.24
C VAL A 2 25.14 24.46 31.12
N ARG A 3 24.54 24.86 29.99
CA ARG A 3 23.89 26.16 29.86
C ARG A 3 22.43 26.01 30.29
N THR A 4 22.07 26.67 31.38
CA THR A 4 20.71 26.76 31.92
C THR A 4 19.78 27.48 30.94
N ALA A 5 18.67 26.84 30.56
CA ALA A 5 17.58 27.47 29.83
C ALA A 5 16.75 28.35 30.80
N GLY A 6 16.46 29.59 30.38
CA GLY A 6 15.60 30.51 31.13
C GLY A 6 14.11 30.13 31.08
N PRO A 7 13.27 30.70 31.97
CA PRO A 7 11.86 30.38 32.04
C PRO A 7 11.11 31.04 30.88
N GLY A 8 10.55 30.26 29.95
CA GLY A 8 9.63 30.78 28.93
C GLY A 8 9.78 30.26 27.50
N VAL A 9 10.63 29.27 27.23
CA VAL A 9 10.66 28.64 25.90
C VAL A 9 9.47 27.69 25.77
N LYS A 10 8.37 28.16 25.17
CA LYS A 10 7.34 27.27 24.64
C LYS A 10 7.98 26.47 23.50
N THR A 11 8.30 25.21 23.77
CA THR A 11 8.70 24.25 22.75
C THR A 11 7.48 24.00 21.87
N TYR A 12 7.34 24.78 20.80
CA TYR A 12 6.47 24.40 19.68
C TYR A 12 7.15 23.20 19.05
N GLN A 13 6.83 21.99 19.53
CA GLN A 13 7.07 20.83 18.69
C GLN A 13 6.32 21.11 17.40
N ASN A 14 7.05 21.17 16.28
CA ASN A 14 6.48 21.17 14.96
C ASN A 14 5.66 19.88 14.82
N ILE A 15 4.39 19.91 15.22
CA ILE A 15 3.40 18.91 14.84
C ILE A 15 2.87 19.35 13.48
N LEU A 16 3.75 19.44 12.50
CA LEU A 16 3.29 19.20 11.15
C LEU A 16 3.00 17.71 11.11
N PRO A 17 1.80 17.26 10.69
CA PRO A 17 1.57 15.84 10.47
C PRO A 17 2.71 15.35 9.58
N MET A 18 3.43 14.30 10.02
CA MET A 18 4.45 13.69 9.17
C MET A 18 3.77 13.34 7.86
N ALA A 19 4.34 13.78 6.73
CA ALA A 19 3.73 13.56 5.43
C ALA A 19 3.40 12.07 5.26
N GLU A 20 2.12 11.73 5.18
CA GLU A 20 1.66 10.36 5.11
C GLU A 20 1.63 9.92 3.65
N ILE A 21 2.56 9.05 3.30
CA ILE A 21 2.67 8.46 1.95
C ILE A 21 2.06 7.07 1.98
N TRP A 22 1.12 6.81 1.07
CA TRP A 22 0.48 5.52 0.88
C TRP A 22 1.10 4.76 -0.29
N GLY A 23 1.33 3.46 -0.14
CA GLY A 23 1.70 2.55 -1.22
C GLY A 23 0.46 1.83 -1.72
N ILE A 24 0.18 1.91 -3.03
CA ILE A 24 -0.93 1.22 -3.66
C ILE A 24 -0.36 0.09 -4.52
N ILE A 25 -0.62 -1.16 -4.15
CA ILE A 25 -0.20 -2.33 -4.93
C ILE A 25 -1.38 -2.78 -5.78
N LEU A 26 -1.24 -2.70 -7.10
CA LEU A 26 -2.27 -3.13 -8.04
C LEU A 26 -2.20 -4.65 -8.26
N ALA A 27 -3.05 -5.40 -7.54
CA ALA A 27 -3.15 -6.86 -7.65
C ALA A 27 -4.47 -7.33 -8.32
N ALA A 28 -5.20 -6.41 -8.96
CA ALA A 28 -6.53 -6.67 -9.50
C ALA A 28 -6.56 -7.34 -10.88
N GLY A 29 -5.40 -7.43 -11.56
CA GLY A 29 -5.30 -7.96 -12.92
C GLY A 29 -5.57 -9.45 -13.00
N SER A 30 -6.22 -9.90 -14.08
CA SER A 30 -6.58 -11.31 -14.32
C SER A 30 -5.46 -12.15 -14.94
N SER A 31 -4.31 -11.55 -15.26
CA SER A 31 -3.12 -12.24 -15.77
C SER A 31 -3.38 -13.19 -16.97
N ARG A 32 -4.39 -12.89 -17.81
CA ARG A 32 -4.92 -13.78 -18.86
C ARG A 32 -3.87 -14.41 -19.78
N ARG A 33 -2.82 -13.66 -20.16
CA ARG A 33 -1.74 -14.17 -21.02
C ARG A 33 -0.84 -15.21 -20.35
N MET A 34 -0.69 -15.15 -19.03
CA MET A 34 0.08 -16.13 -18.25
C MET A 34 -0.75 -17.37 -17.89
N GLY A 35 -2.07 -17.33 -18.05
CA GLY A 35 -2.97 -18.44 -17.70
C GLY A 35 -3.14 -18.70 -16.20
N MET A 36 -2.34 -18.04 -15.35
CA MET A 36 -2.42 -18.09 -13.89
C MET A 36 -2.30 -16.69 -13.30
N GLN A 37 -2.82 -16.50 -12.08
CA GLN A 37 -2.73 -15.23 -11.37
C GLN A 37 -1.28 -14.90 -11.02
N LYS A 38 -0.66 -13.94 -11.74
CA LYS A 38 0.75 -13.57 -11.62
C LYS A 38 1.13 -13.29 -10.17
N MET A 39 0.29 -12.54 -9.45
CA MET A 39 0.56 -12.12 -8.07
C MET A 39 0.65 -13.30 -7.09
N LEU A 40 0.02 -14.45 -7.40
CA LEU A 40 0.05 -15.66 -6.58
C LEU A 40 1.13 -16.66 -7.04
N MET A 41 1.90 -16.35 -8.07
CA MET A 41 2.94 -17.27 -8.54
C MET A 41 4.12 -17.31 -7.56
N PRO A 42 4.74 -18.49 -7.37
CA PRO A 42 5.95 -18.62 -6.57
C PRO A 42 7.07 -17.72 -7.08
N TYR A 43 7.75 -17.06 -6.15
CA TYR A 43 8.94 -16.25 -6.38
C TYR A 43 9.90 -16.41 -5.19
N HIS A 44 11.02 -17.08 -5.44
CA HIS A 44 11.95 -17.53 -4.40
C HIS A 44 11.28 -18.36 -3.29
N ARG A 45 11.13 -17.78 -2.09
CA ARG A 45 10.57 -18.44 -0.90
C ARG A 45 9.14 -17.99 -0.56
N SER A 46 8.54 -17.13 -1.40
CA SER A 46 7.19 -16.58 -1.22
C SER A 46 6.49 -16.46 -2.58
N THR A 47 5.40 -15.71 -2.66
CA THR A 47 4.76 -15.30 -3.92
C THR A 47 5.31 -13.96 -4.43
N ILE A 48 5.01 -13.62 -5.69
CA ILE A 48 5.28 -12.29 -6.24
C ILE A 48 4.62 -11.20 -5.37
N LEU A 49 3.40 -11.43 -4.89
CA LEU A 49 2.68 -10.47 -4.04
C LEU A 49 3.35 -10.26 -2.70
N GLU A 50 3.68 -11.34 -1.97
CA GLU A 50 4.37 -11.25 -0.68
C GLU A 50 5.70 -10.52 -0.82
N THR A 51 6.53 -10.90 -1.81
CA THR A 51 7.79 -10.20 -2.06
C THR A 51 7.59 -8.72 -2.40
N THR A 52 6.54 -8.38 -3.14
CA THR A 52 6.22 -6.98 -3.47
C THR A 52 5.82 -6.21 -2.21
N ILE A 53 4.96 -6.79 -1.36
CA ILE A 53 4.55 -6.19 -0.10
C ILE A 53 5.76 -5.98 0.82
N ASP A 54 6.61 -7.00 0.98
CA ASP A 54 7.82 -6.92 1.80
C ASP A 54 8.76 -5.79 1.35
N ASN A 55 8.95 -5.64 0.04
CA ASN A 55 9.75 -4.55 -0.52
C ASN A 55 9.16 -3.16 -0.21
N VAL A 56 7.84 -3.01 -0.27
CA VAL A 56 7.17 -1.73 0.06
C VAL A 56 7.18 -1.48 1.57
N LEU A 57 7.03 -2.51 2.40
CA LEU A 57 7.17 -2.42 3.86
C LEU A 57 8.59 -2.01 4.29
N GLY A 58 9.61 -2.38 3.51
CA GLY A 58 10.99 -1.92 3.71
C GLY A 58 11.26 -0.46 3.30
N SER A 59 10.26 0.25 2.77
CA SER A 59 10.38 1.65 2.32
C SER A 59 9.97 2.66 3.39
N LYS A 60 9.81 3.94 3.01
CA LYS A 60 9.30 5.02 3.89
C LYS A 60 7.78 5.22 3.78
N VAL A 61 7.08 4.37 3.04
CA VAL A 61 5.61 4.38 2.95
C VAL A 61 5.02 4.05 4.32
N GLY A 62 4.03 4.82 4.76
CA GLY A 62 3.40 4.66 6.07
C GLY A 62 2.30 3.60 6.09
N ASN A 63 1.56 3.45 4.98
CA ASN A 63 0.44 2.53 4.85
C ASN A 63 0.41 1.89 3.46
N ILE A 64 0.00 0.63 3.37
CA ILE A 64 -0.13 -0.09 2.11
C ILE A 64 -1.59 -0.46 1.86
N LEU A 65 -2.06 -0.22 0.64
CA LEU A 65 -3.35 -0.65 0.12
C LEU A 65 -3.14 -1.59 -1.07
N VAL A 66 -3.67 -2.80 -0.99
CA VAL A 66 -3.68 -3.76 -2.10
C VAL A 66 -5.03 -3.67 -2.82
N VAL A 67 -5.02 -3.30 -4.10
CA VAL A 67 -6.23 -3.26 -4.93
C VAL A 67 -6.48 -4.65 -5.51
N LEU A 68 -7.63 -5.21 -5.18
CA LEU A 68 -8.05 -6.56 -5.55
C LEU A 68 -9.03 -6.53 -6.73
N GLY A 69 -9.10 -7.64 -7.46
CA GLY A 69 -9.93 -7.80 -8.65
C GLY A 69 -10.14 -9.28 -8.93
N ALA A 70 -9.54 -9.79 -9.99
CA ALA A 70 -9.53 -11.22 -10.28
C ALA A 70 -8.83 -12.03 -9.17
N ASP A 71 -9.36 -13.22 -8.86
CA ASP A 71 -8.85 -14.12 -7.81
C ASP A 71 -8.76 -13.47 -6.41
N ARG A 72 -9.64 -12.50 -6.13
CA ARG A 72 -9.68 -11.73 -4.87
C ARG A 72 -9.59 -12.63 -3.64
N GLU A 73 -10.37 -13.69 -3.58
CA GLU A 73 -10.46 -14.58 -2.43
C GLU A 73 -9.11 -15.21 -2.09
N ARG A 74 -8.39 -15.71 -3.11
CA ARG A 74 -7.06 -16.31 -2.94
C ARG A 74 -6.01 -15.26 -2.58
N ILE A 75 -6.13 -14.05 -3.14
CA ILE A 75 -5.24 -12.95 -2.77
C ILE A 75 -5.47 -12.53 -1.31
N LEU A 76 -6.72 -12.47 -0.86
CA LEU A 76 -7.06 -12.16 0.53
C LEU A 76 -6.43 -13.15 1.50
N GLU A 77 -6.43 -14.45 1.20
CA GLU A 77 -5.77 -15.47 2.01
C GLU A 77 -4.26 -15.19 2.17
N VAL A 78 -3.59 -14.79 1.09
CA VAL A 78 -2.15 -14.47 1.10
C VAL A 78 -1.83 -13.21 1.88
N ILE A 79 -2.67 -12.17 1.79
CA ILE A 79 -2.41 -10.89 2.46
C ILE A 79 -2.98 -10.79 3.88
N ALA A 80 -3.88 -11.68 4.28
CA ALA A 80 -4.48 -11.70 5.62
C ALA A 80 -3.46 -11.66 6.78
N PRO A 81 -2.30 -12.36 6.73
CA PRO A 81 -1.31 -12.27 7.80
C PRO A 81 -0.41 -11.03 7.73
N LEU A 82 -0.52 -10.20 6.68
CA LEU A 82 0.38 -9.07 6.42
C LEU A 82 -0.23 -7.75 6.92
N PRO A 83 0.59 -6.76 7.32
CA PRO A 83 0.13 -5.46 7.81
C PRO A 83 -0.29 -4.53 6.66
N VAL A 84 -1.23 -4.96 5.82
CA VAL A 84 -1.73 -4.21 4.66
C VAL A 84 -3.25 -4.08 4.69
N ARG A 85 -3.77 -3.05 4.02
CA ARG A 85 -5.20 -2.89 3.76
C ARG A 85 -5.52 -3.39 2.37
N SER A 86 -6.79 -3.62 2.08
CA SER A 86 -7.23 -3.97 0.73
C SER A 86 -8.53 -3.29 0.34
N CYS A 87 -8.70 -3.04 -0.95
CA CYS A 87 -9.98 -2.67 -1.55
C CYS A 87 -10.30 -3.55 -2.75
N PHE A 88 -11.57 -3.59 -3.15
CA PHE A 88 -12.00 -4.38 -4.29
C PHE A 88 -12.44 -3.48 -5.43
N ASN A 89 -11.83 -3.67 -6.61
CA ASN A 89 -12.24 -3.05 -7.85
C ASN A 89 -13.13 -4.02 -8.67
N PRO A 90 -14.46 -3.84 -8.66
CA PRO A 90 -15.34 -4.64 -9.50
C PRO A 90 -15.10 -4.40 -11.01
N ASN A 91 -14.57 -3.23 -11.36
CA ASN A 91 -14.33 -2.78 -12.73
C ASN A 91 -12.89 -3.09 -13.21
N HIS A 92 -12.18 -4.03 -12.56
CA HIS A 92 -10.83 -4.44 -12.98
C HIS A 92 -10.73 -4.95 -14.44
N PRO A 93 -11.80 -5.50 -15.08
CA PRO A 93 -11.74 -5.85 -16.50
C PRO A 93 -11.56 -4.66 -17.43
N ASP A 94 -11.88 -3.44 -16.99
CA ASP A 94 -11.75 -2.19 -17.78
C ASP A 94 -10.30 -1.69 -17.89
N GLY A 95 -9.36 -2.42 -17.30
CA GLY A 95 -7.93 -2.18 -17.39
C GLY A 95 -7.30 -1.61 -16.13
N MET A 96 -5.99 -1.33 -16.19
CA MET A 96 -5.21 -0.92 -15.03
C MET A 96 -5.67 0.42 -14.43
N LEU A 97 -6.11 1.36 -15.27
CA LEU A 97 -6.52 2.69 -14.83
C LEU A 97 -7.73 2.64 -13.88
N SER A 98 -8.70 1.73 -14.10
CA SER A 98 -9.83 1.58 -13.17
C SER A 98 -9.36 1.13 -11.78
N SER A 99 -8.29 0.35 -11.71
CA SER A 99 -7.70 -0.12 -10.44
C SER A 99 -6.90 0.99 -9.75
N VAL A 100 -6.19 1.82 -10.52
CA VAL A 100 -5.55 3.04 -10.01
C VAL A 100 -6.60 3.96 -9.38
N ILE A 101 -7.68 4.26 -10.11
CA ILE A 101 -8.79 5.11 -9.62
C ILE A 101 -9.42 4.52 -8.36
N CYS A 102 -9.68 3.21 -8.34
CA CYS A 102 -10.22 2.52 -7.16
C CYS A 102 -9.30 2.66 -5.94
N GLY A 103 -8.00 2.47 -6.12
CA GLY A 103 -7.00 2.66 -5.06
C GLY A 103 -6.97 4.10 -4.54
N LEU A 104 -6.88 5.07 -5.46
CA LEU A 104 -6.87 6.50 -5.13
C LEU A 104 -8.13 6.95 -4.38
N ASN A 105 -9.30 6.42 -4.74
CA ASN A 105 -10.56 6.74 -4.05
C ASN A 105 -10.69 6.07 -2.67
N THR A 106 -9.81 5.12 -2.33
CA THR A 106 -9.86 4.40 -1.06
C THR A 106 -8.91 4.99 -0.02
N VAL A 107 -7.78 5.56 -0.44
CA VAL A 107 -6.83 6.17 0.51
C VAL A 107 -7.47 7.37 1.21
N PRO A 108 -7.07 7.69 2.46
CA PRO A 108 -7.60 8.83 3.18
C PRO A 108 -7.41 10.15 2.43
N PRO A 109 -8.38 11.09 2.49
CA PRO A 109 -8.31 12.35 1.76
C PRO A 109 -7.21 13.29 2.27
N ASP A 110 -6.70 13.06 3.48
CA ASP A 110 -5.61 13.79 4.12
C ASP A 110 -4.22 13.17 3.86
N CYS A 111 -4.13 12.07 3.08
CA CYS A 111 -2.84 11.56 2.66
C CYS A 111 -2.10 12.57 1.77
N ASN A 112 -0.78 12.66 1.91
CA ASN A 112 0.01 13.68 1.22
C ASN A 112 0.44 13.24 -0.18
N ALA A 113 0.65 11.95 -0.37
CA ALA A 113 1.07 11.38 -1.63
C ALA A 113 0.76 9.88 -1.70
N VAL A 114 0.75 9.35 -2.93
CA VAL A 114 0.71 7.91 -3.19
C VAL A 114 1.90 7.48 -4.04
N MET A 115 2.39 6.27 -3.78
CA MET A 115 3.29 5.51 -4.64
C MET A 115 2.50 4.33 -5.19
N ILE A 116 2.52 4.10 -6.51
CA ILE A 116 1.79 3.03 -7.19
C ILE A 116 2.77 2.21 -8.02
#